data_AF-A0A9D1N8S5-F1
#
_entry.id   AF-A0A9D1N8S5-F1
#
_cell.length_a   1.000
_cell.length_b   1.000
_cell.length_c   1.000
_cell.angle_alpha   90.00
_cell.angle_beta   90.00
_cell.angle_gamma   90.00
#
_symmetry.space_group_name_H-M   'P 1'
#
loop_
_entity.id
_entity.type
_entity.pdbx_description
1 polymer ?
#
loop_
_entity_poly.entity_id
_entity_poly.type
_entity_poly.pdbx_seq_one_letter_code
_entity_poly.pdbx_strand_id
1 'polypeptide(L)' 'MTVDVTGNTLTYTYTYSQTFDAATVELMKPELENAMESMDSSFESIGDTLEEGSGIDDITVRVVYEDAAGTELFSEDY' A
#
# COMPACT_ATOMS: atom_id res chain seq x y z
N MET A 1 -5.68 9.49 2.34
CA MET A 1 -5.20 8.20 2.83
C MET A 1 -6.27 7.59 3.71
N THR A 2 -6.64 6.36 3.44
CA THR A 2 -7.52 5.54 4.27
C THR A 2 -6.76 4.33 4.80
N VAL A 3 -7.30 3.73 5.86
CA VAL A 3 -6.76 2.53 6.47
C VAL A 3 -7.93 1.59 6.74
N ASP A 4 -7.86 0.40 6.16
CA ASP A 4 -8.92 -0.59 6.21
C ASP A 4 -8.34 -1.93 6.71
N VAL A 5 -9.08 -2.62 7.58
CA VAL A 5 -8.67 -3.91 8.15
C VAL A 5 -9.64 -4.98 7.70
N THR A 6 -9.14 -5.99 7.01
CA THR A 6 -9.93 -7.16 6.58
C THR A 6 -9.17 -8.43 6.92
N GLY A 7 -9.67 -9.20 7.89
CA GLY A 7 -8.92 -10.35 8.41
C GLY A 7 -7.62 -9.89 9.08
N ASN A 8 -6.51 -10.51 8.68
CA ASN A 8 -5.16 -10.14 9.16
C ASN A 8 -4.46 -9.13 8.25
N THR A 9 -5.17 -8.56 7.27
CA THR A 9 -4.58 -7.60 6.33
C THR A 9 -4.97 -6.18 6.69
N LEU A 10 -3.96 -5.34 6.90
CA LEU A 10 -4.06 -3.90 7.07
C LEU A 10 -3.76 -3.23 5.72
N THR A 11 -4.77 -2.62 5.09
CA THR A 11 -4.61 -1.96 3.79
C THR A 11 -4.54 -0.44 3.96
N TYR A 12 -3.42 0.16 3.55
CA TYR A 12 -3.23 1.60 3.43
C TYR A 12 -3.50 2.04 2.00
N THR A 13 -4.53 2.85 1.79
CA THR A 13 -4.85 3.35 0.44
C THR A 13 -4.55 4.84 0.34
N TYR A 14 -3.67 5.22 -0.58
CA TYR A 14 -3.41 6.59 -0.99
C TYR A 14 -4.12 6.90 -2.31
N THR A 15 -5.18 7.70 -2.22
CA THR A 15 -5.96 8.15 -3.38
C THR A 15 -5.46 9.49 -3.89
N TYR A 16 -5.01 9.54 -5.15
CA TYR A 16 -4.74 10.78 -5.86
C TYR A 16 -6.04 11.53 -6.18
N SER A 17 -5.98 12.87 -6.23
CA SER A 17 -7.15 13.71 -6.54
C SER A 17 -7.49 13.80 -8.03
N GLN A 18 -6.68 13.21 -8.89
CA GLN A 18 -6.85 13.17 -10.34
C GLN A 18 -6.92 11.73 -10.85
N THR A 19 -7.51 11.57 -12.03
CA THR A 19 -7.53 10.30 -12.77
C THR A 19 -6.35 10.23 -13.74
N PHE A 20 -5.86 9.03 -14.02
CA PHE A 20 -4.75 8.81 -14.94
C PHE A 20 -5.15 7.86 -16.07
N ASP A 21 -4.70 8.14 -17.29
CA ASP A 21 -4.81 7.17 -18.38
C ASP A 21 -3.73 6.09 -18.26
N ALA A 22 -3.96 4.94 -18.90
CA ALA A 22 -3.06 3.78 -18.79
C ALA A 22 -1.60 4.07 -19.15
N ALA A 23 -1.33 4.92 -20.15
CA ALA A 23 0.04 5.26 -20.51
C ALA A 23 0.73 6.07 -19.41
N THR A 24 -0.01 6.98 -18.76
CA THR A 24 0.48 7.71 -17.60
C THR A 24 0.71 6.78 -16.40
N VAL A 25 -0.19 5.83 -16.14
CA VAL A 25 -0.01 4.83 -15.06
C VAL A 25 1.27 4.02 -15.27
N GLU A 26 1.53 3.54 -16.50
CA GLU A 26 2.76 2.81 -16.82
C GLU A 26 4.03 3.64 -16.57
N LEU A 27 3.98 4.94 -16.85
CA LEU A 27 5.09 5.86 -16.59
C LEU A 27 5.29 6.15 -15.10
N MET A 28 4.21 6.12 -14.30
CA MET A 28 4.27 6.36 -12.86
C MET A 28 4.76 5.15 -12.08
N LYS A 29 4.48 3.92 -12.55
CA LYS A 29 4.81 2.67 -11.88
C LYS A 29 6.24 2.60 -11.32
N PRO A 30 7.33 2.89 -12.07
CA PRO A 30 8.68 2.79 -11.53
C PRO A 30 8.94 3.78 -10.39
N GLU A 31 8.36 4.98 -10.44
CA GLU A 31 8.52 5.96 -9.36
C GLU A 31 7.75 5.53 -8.10
N LEU A 32 6.57 4.91 -8.28
CA LEU A 32 5.78 4.35 -7.17
C LEU A 32 6.50 3.16 -6.52
N GLU A 33 7.09 2.27 -7.33
CA GLU A 33 7.91 1.15 -6.87
C GLU A 33 9.12 1.65 -6.08
N ASN A 34 9.89 2.62 -6.60
CA ASN A 34 11.02 3.21 -5.87
C ASN A 34 10.59 3.89 -4.56
N ALA A 35 9.44 4.56 -4.54
CA ALA A 35 8.90 5.17 -3.33
C ALA A 35 8.56 4.11 -2.28
N MET A 36 7.94 3.00 -2.70
CA MET A 36 7.62 1.86 -1.85
C MET A 36 8.88 1.15 -1.32
N GLU A 37 9.85 0.84 -2.18
CA GLU A 37 11.14 0.27 -1.78
C GLU A 37 11.86 1.11 -0.72
N SER A 38 11.73 2.44 -0.79
CA SER A 38 12.33 3.34 0.22
C SER A 38 11.68 3.26 1.59
N MET A 39 10.44 2.75 1.66
CA MET A 39 9.63 2.62 2.87
C MET A 39 9.40 1.17 3.30
N ASP A 40 9.88 0.19 2.54
CA ASP A 40 9.80 -1.26 2.76
C ASP A 40 9.99 -1.65 4.24
N SER A 41 11.18 -1.37 4.79
CA SER A 41 11.49 -1.63 6.21
C SER A 41 10.54 -0.98 7.22
N SER A 42 9.86 0.11 6.86
CA SER A 42 8.86 0.73 7.73
C SER A 42 7.54 -0.04 7.70
N PHE A 43 7.15 -0.58 6.54
CA PHE A 43 5.94 -1.40 6.41
C PHE A 43 6.11 -2.77 7.04
N GLU A 44 7.26 -3.44 6.83
CA GLU A 44 7.61 -4.68 7.54
C GLU A 44 7.57 -4.48 9.06
N SER A 45 8.16 -3.40 9.56
CA SER A 45 8.17 -3.10 11.01
C SER A 45 6.77 -2.84 11.58
N ILE A 46 5.83 -2.32 10.78
CA ILE A 46 4.43 -2.20 11.18
C ILE A 46 3.79 -3.58 11.35
N GLY A 47 4.03 -4.49 10.41
CA GLY A 47 3.59 -5.89 10.50
C GLY A 47 4.08 -6.53 11.80
N ASP A 48 5.40 -6.55 12.02
CA ASP A 48 6.04 -7.10 13.21
C ASP A 48 5.46 -6.51 14.50
N THR A 49 5.33 -5.18 14.58
CA THR A 49 4.82 -4.50 15.77
C THR A 49 3.38 -4.90 16.08
N LEU A 50 2.56 -5.09 15.04
CA LEU A 50 1.18 -5.52 15.20
C LEU A 50 1.10 -6.98 15.64
N GLU A 51 1.97 -7.85 15.12
CA GLU A 51 2.03 -9.25 15.55
C GLU A 51 2.42 -9.35 17.02
N GLU A 52 3.52 -8.69 17.41
CA GLU A 52 3.99 -8.64 18.80
C GLU A 52 2.95 -8.06 19.76
N GLY A 53 2.25 -7.00 19.33
CA GLY A 53 1.28 -6.28 20.15
C GLY A 53 -0.07 -6.98 20.29
N SER A 54 -0.50 -7.72 19.27
CA SER A 54 -1.83 -8.35 19.22
C SER A 54 -1.81 -9.85 19.52
N GLY A 55 -0.66 -10.53 19.33
CA GLY A 55 -0.54 -11.98 19.38
C GLY A 55 -1.22 -12.68 18.20
N ILE A 56 -1.49 -11.96 17.11
CA ILE A 56 -2.00 -12.50 15.86
C ILE A 56 -0.81 -12.68 14.93
N ASP A 57 -0.60 -13.90 14.45
CA ASP A 57 0.44 -14.20 13.47
C ASP A 57 -0.05 -13.95 12.04
N ASP A 58 0.89 -13.83 11.10
CA ASP A 58 0.67 -13.64 9.66
C ASP A 58 -0.13 -12.35 9.37
N ILE A 59 0.28 -11.23 9.97
CA ILE A 59 -0.28 -9.90 9.64
C ILE A 59 0.35 -9.40 8.35
N THR A 60 -0.48 -9.02 7.39
CA THR A 60 -0.05 -8.43 6.12
C THR A 60 -0.31 -6.94 6.11
N VAL A 61 0.70 -6.15 5.77
CA VAL A 61 0.56 -4.71 5.50
C VAL A 61 0.50 -4.52 3.98
N ARG A 62 -0.69 -4.21 3.46
CA ARG A 62 -0.88 -3.88 2.04
C ARG A 62 -0.87 -2.37 1.84
N VAL A 63 -0.11 -1.88 0.88
CA VAL A 63 -0.11 -0.47 0.49
C VAL A 63 -0.66 -0.37 -0.93
N VAL A 64 -1.59 0.55 -1.17
CA VAL A 64 -2.27 0.74 -2.45
C VAL A 64 -2.21 2.22 -2.85
N TYR A 65 -1.75 2.50 -4.06
CA TYR A 65 -1.94 3.78 -4.72
C TYR A 65 -3.09 3.64 -5.71
N GLU A 66 -4.05 4.56 -5.65
CA GLU A 66 -5.18 4.60 -6.58
C GLU A 66 -5.43 6.02 -7.07
N ASP A 67 -6.10 6.15 -8.21
CA ASP A 67 -6.51 7.43 -8.76
C ASP A 67 -7.87 7.89 -8.21
N ALA A 68 -8.33 9.09 -8.60
CA ALA A 68 -9.59 9.65 -8.11
C ALA A 68 -10.84 8.82 -8.48
N ALA A 69 -10.74 7.91 -9.44
CA ALA A 69 -11.82 6.99 -9.82
C ALA A 69 -11.74 5.64 -9.07
N GLY A 70 -10.74 5.45 -8.20
CA GLY A 70 -10.47 4.19 -7.53
C GLY A 70 -9.74 3.17 -8.42
N THR A 71 -9.10 3.63 -9.50
CA THR A 71 -8.26 2.77 -10.34
C THR A 71 -6.95 2.51 -9.62
N GLU A 72 -6.64 1.25 -9.31
CA GLU A 72 -5.35 0.86 -8.74
C GLU A 72 -4.21 1.21 -9.71
N LEU A 73 -3.24 1.98 -9.22
CA LEU A 73 -2.04 2.39 -9.94
C LEU A 73 -0.87 1.45 -9.64
N PHE A 74 -0.71 1.10 -8.37
CA PHE A 74 0.31 0.20 -7.87
C PHE A 74 -0.07 -0.29 -6.46
N SER A 75 0.32 -1.51 -6.12
CA SER A 75 0.15 -2.05 -4.77
C SER A 75 1.26 -3.03 -4.42
N GLU A 76 1.62 -3.09 -3.15
CA GLU A 76 2.58 -4.05 -2.62
C GLU A 76 2.14 -4.51 -1.23
N ASP A 77 2.50 -5.75 -0.89
CA ASP A 77 2.20 -6.40 0.38
C ASP A 77 3.52 -6.67 1.11
N TYR A 78 3.55 -6.38 2.41
CA TYR A 78 4.66 -6.59 3.34
C TYR A 78 4.23 -7.47 4.50
#